data_AF-A0A439LVH0-F1
#
_entry.id   AF-A0A439LVH0-F1
#
_cell.length_a   1.000
_cell.length_b   1.000
_cell.length_c   1.000
_cell.angle_alpha   90.00
_cell.angle_beta   90.00
_cell.angle_gamma   90.00
#
_symmetry.space_group_name_H-M   'P 1'
#
loop_
_entity.id
_entity.type
_entity.pdbx_description
1 polymer ?
#
loop_
_entity_poly.entity_id
_entity_poly.type
_entity_poly.pdbx_seq_one_letter_code
_entity_poly.pdbx_strand_id
1 'polypeptide(L)'
;AKFISGGTNLLDLMKLEIERPAHLVDISRLPFDRIEETAEGGLRVGAQVRNSDLAADPRVRSRYPLLTQALLAGASGQIRNKASTSGNLLQRTRCPY
;
A
#
# COMPACT_ATOMS: atom_id res chain seq x y z
N ALA A 1 18.47 -3.72 7.48
CA ALA A 1 17.77 -2.59 6.80
C ALA A 1 16.32 -2.97 6.56
N LYS A 2 15.39 -2.01 6.46
CA LYS A 2 14.02 -2.25 5.99
C LYS A 2 13.61 -1.25 4.91
N PHE A 3 12.77 -1.69 3.98
CA PHE A 3 12.18 -0.80 2.99
C PHE A 3 11.08 0.06 3.61
N ILE A 4 11.00 1.32 3.20
CA ILE A 4 9.91 2.22 3.58
C ILE A 4 9.22 2.75 2.33
N SER A 5 7.88 2.75 2.37
CA SER A 5 7.01 3.37 1.37
C SER A 5 6.19 4.48 2.01
N GLY A 6 4.87 4.34 2.12
CA GLY A 6 3.99 5.32 2.77
C GLY A 6 4.23 5.54 4.25
N GLY A 7 4.96 4.64 4.92
CA GLY A 7 5.31 4.74 6.33
C GLY A 7 4.16 4.54 7.32
N THR A 8 2.92 4.33 6.82
CA THR A 8 1.69 4.32 7.63
C THR A 8 1.58 3.19 8.66
N ASN A 9 2.41 2.15 8.55
CA ASN A 9 2.56 1.12 9.59
C ASN A 9 3.99 1.01 10.13
N LEU A 10 5.01 1.11 9.28
CA LEU A 10 6.40 0.99 9.74
C LEU A 10 6.79 2.12 10.71
N LEU A 11 6.45 3.39 10.40
CA LEU A 11 6.81 4.51 11.28
C LEU A 11 6.03 4.47 12.61
N ASP A 12 4.80 3.96 12.59
CA ASP A 12 3.99 3.74 13.79
C ASP A 12 4.70 2.75 14.74
N LEU A 13 5.11 1.60 14.21
CA LEU A 13 5.84 0.57 14.97
C LEU A 13 7.24 1.02 15.41
N MET A 14 7.91 1.86 14.62
CA MET A 14 9.22 2.41 14.97
C MET A 14 9.14 3.39 16.15
N LYS A 15 8.07 4.19 16.25
CA LYS A 15 7.87 5.11 17.39
C LYS A 15 7.72 4.38 18.73
N LEU A 16 7.16 3.18 18.70
CA LEU A 16 7.05 2.29 19.86
C LEU A 16 8.27 1.38 20.03
N GLU A 17 9.28 1.56 19.18
CA GLU A 17 10.49 0.72 19.12
C GLU A 17 10.20 -0.78 18.95
N ILE A 18 9.05 -1.16 18.39
CA ILE A 18 8.74 -2.55 18.03
C ILE A 18 9.54 -2.95 16.79
N GLU A 19 9.70 -2.02 15.85
CA GLU A 19 10.57 -2.15 14.69
C GLU A 19 11.79 -1.24 14.89
N ARG A 20 13.00 -1.80 14.93
CA ARG A 20 14.25 -1.07 15.18
C ARG A 20 15.26 -1.22 14.03
N PRO A 21 14.91 -0.88 12.78
CA PRO A 21 15.85 -1.04 11.67
C PRO A 21 17.00 -0.01 11.79
N ALA A 22 18.25 -0.47 11.74
CA ALA A 22 19.43 0.43 11.69
C ALA A 22 19.50 1.28 10.41
N HIS A 23 18.82 0.85 9.34
CA HIS A 23 18.77 1.54 8.06
C HIS A 23 17.39 1.44 7.43
N LEU A 24 16.89 2.55 6.91
CA LEU A 24 15.71 2.61 6.06
C LEU A 24 16.11 2.84 4.60
N VAL A 25 15.48 2.08 3.70
CA VAL A 25 15.63 2.25 2.25
C VAL A 25 14.30 2.75 1.70
N ASP A 26 14.25 4.04 1.36
CA ASP A 26 13.05 4.65 0.76
C ASP A 26 12.89 4.19 -0.69
N ILE A 27 11.79 3.48 -0.93
CA ILE A 27 11.42 2.99 -2.26
C ILE A 27 10.31 3.82 -2.91
N SER A 28 9.83 4.88 -2.25
CA SER A 28 8.65 5.65 -2.66
C SER A 28 8.79 6.40 -3.99
N ARG A 29 10.03 6.58 -4.47
CA ARG A 29 10.34 7.25 -5.74
C ARG A 29 10.76 6.29 -6.85
N LEU A 30 10.74 4.99 -6.59
CA LEU A 30 11.00 3.99 -7.63
C LEU A 30 9.76 3.85 -8.53
N PRO A 31 9.93 3.53 -9.83
CA PRO A 31 8.85 3.50 -10.81
C PRO A 31 7.99 2.23 -10.71
N PHE A 32 7.47 1.95 -9.52
CA PHE A 32 6.60 0.81 -9.21
C PHE A 32 5.18 1.27 -8.86
N ASP A 33 4.75 2.41 -9.37
CA ASP A 33 3.51 3.12 -9.05
C ASP A 33 2.46 3.05 -10.18
N ARG A 34 2.62 2.12 -11.12
CA ARG A 34 1.73 1.95 -12.28
C ARG A 34 0.71 0.82 -12.10
N ILE A 35 -0.44 0.98 -12.76
CA ILE A 35 -1.43 -0.08 -12.96
C ILE A 35 -1.50 -0.37 -14.46
N GLU A 36 -1.09 -1.56 -14.85
CA GLU A 36 -0.88 -1.95 -16.24
C GLU A 36 -1.78 -3.15 -16.59
N GLU A 37 -2.27 -3.21 -17.84
CA GLU A 37 -2.94 -4.43 -18.30
C GLU A 37 -1.90 -5.51 -18.63
N THR A 38 -2.26 -6.77 -18.42
CA THR A 38 -1.41 -7.90 -18.79
C THR A 38 -1.89 -8.54 -20.09
N ALA A 39 -1.00 -9.28 -20.77
CA ALA A 39 -1.33 -9.96 -22.02
C ALA A 39 -2.43 -11.02 -21.85
N GLU A 40 -2.55 -11.58 -20.65
CA GLU A 40 -3.57 -12.56 -20.24
C GLU A 40 -4.91 -11.89 -19.89
N GLY A 41 -5.03 -10.58 -20.11
CA GLY A 41 -6.22 -9.81 -19.79
C GLY A 41 -6.39 -9.56 -18.29
N GLY A 42 -5.31 -9.55 -17.50
CA GLY A 42 -5.32 -9.17 -16.08
C GLY A 42 -4.92 -7.71 -15.84
N LEU A 43 -4.72 -7.36 -14.56
CA LEU A 43 -4.04 -6.13 -14.16
C LEU A 43 -2.79 -6.46 -13.35
N ARG A 44 -1.68 -5.81 -13.69
CA ARG A 44 -0.46 -5.76 -12.88
C ARG A 44 -0.47 -4.46 -12.09
N VAL A 45 -0.59 -4.58 -10.77
CA VAL A 45 -0.57 -3.45 -9.84
C VAL A 45 0.82 -3.31 -9.26
N GLY A 46 1.45 -2.17 -9.50
CA GLY A 46 2.76 -1.82 -8.95
C GLY A 46 2.73 -1.72 -7.42
N ALA A 47 3.83 -2.13 -6.79
CA ALA A 47 3.97 -2.15 -5.32
C ALA A 47 3.77 -0.78 -4.64
N GLN A 48 4.01 0.31 -5.37
CA GLN A 48 3.97 1.70 -4.91
C GLN A 48 2.73 2.47 -5.32
N VAL A 49 1.78 1.82 -6.00
CA VAL A 49 0.46 2.40 -6.25
C VAL A 49 -0.17 2.74 -4.89
N ARG A 50 -0.68 3.97 -4.74
CA ARG A 50 -1.36 4.38 -3.51
C ARG A 50 -2.70 3.69 -3.41
N ASN A 51 -3.13 3.38 -2.19
CA ASN A 51 -4.43 2.75 -1.98
C ASN A 51 -5.59 3.59 -2.53
N SER A 52 -5.51 4.92 -2.44
CA SER A 52 -6.51 5.82 -3.03
C SER A 52 -6.54 5.74 -4.56
N ASP A 53 -5.38 5.74 -5.20
CA ASP A 53 -5.27 5.68 -6.66
C ASP A 53 -5.77 4.32 -7.18
N LEU A 54 -5.39 3.23 -6.50
CA LEU A 54 -5.86 1.89 -6.83
C LEU A 54 -7.39 1.75 -6.69
N ALA A 55 -7.97 2.32 -5.64
CA ALA A 55 -9.41 2.30 -5.44
C ALA A 55 -10.16 3.18 -6.47
N ALA A 56 -9.51 4.23 -6.97
CA ALA A 56 -10.08 5.18 -7.93
C ALA A 56 -9.92 4.73 -9.40
N ASP A 57 -8.99 3.83 -9.72
CA ASP A 57 -8.73 3.38 -11.09
C ASP A 57 -10.01 2.80 -11.74
N PRO A 58 -10.46 3.34 -12.89
CA PRO A 58 -11.70 2.91 -13.53
C PRO A 58 -11.73 1.42 -13.89
N ARG A 59 -10.59 0.83 -14.26
CA ARG A 59 -10.48 -0.59 -14.60
C ARG A 59 -10.62 -1.44 -13.35
N VAL A 60 -10.06 -1.00 -12.22
CA VAL A 60 -10.22 -1.69 -10.93
C VAL A 60 -11.67 -1.61 -10.46
N ARG A 61 -12.29 -0.44 -10.54
CA ARG A 61 -13.69 -0.23 -10.14
C ARG A 61 -14.68 -1.09 -10.94
N SER A 62 -14.43 -1.26 -12.23
CA SER A 62 -15.30 -2.01 -13.14
C SER A 62 -15.04 -3.51 -13.10
N ARG A 63 -13.77 -3.93 -13.15
CA ARG A 63 -13.38 -5.34 -13.33
C ARG A 63 -13.09 -6.06 -12.01
N TYR A 64 -12.70 -5.31 -10.97
CA TYR A 64 -12.33 -5.82 -9.64
C TYR A 64 -13.04 -5.05 -8.51
N PRO A 65 -14.38 -4.87 -8.55
CA PRO A 65 -15.09 -3.96 -7.64
C PRO A 65 -14.88 -4.29 -6.16
N LEU A 66 -14.74 -5.57 -5.81
CA LEU A 66 -14.46 -5.99 -4.44
C LEU A 66 -13.15 -5.40 -3.90
N LEU A 67 -12.12 -5.26 -4.74
CA LEU A 67 -10.85 -4.64 -4.34
C LEU A 67 -11.04 -3.15 -4.00
N THR A 68 -11.78 -2.41 -4.84
CA THR A 68 -12.16 -1.02 -4.52
C THR A 68 -12.92 -0.93 -3.20
N GLN A 69 -13.93 -1.78 -2.99
CA GLN A 69 -14.72 -1.76 -1.76
C GLN A 69 -13.86 -2.04 -0.52
N ALA A 70 -12.99 -3.05 -0.59
CA ALA A 70 -12.08 -3.40 0.52
C ALA A 70 -11.12 -2.25 0.86
N LEU A 71 -10.55 -1.59 -0.16
CA LEU A 71 -9.68 -0.44 0.05
C LEU A 71 -10.44 0.73 0.68
N LEU A 72 -11.65 1.04 0.21
CA LEU A 72 -12.42 2.18 0.70
C LEU A 72 -13.01 1.97 2.09
N ALA A 73 -13.33 0.73 2.47
CA ALA A 73 -13.84 0.38 3.79
C ALA A 73 -12.77 0.48 4.90
N GLY A 74 -11.48 0.40 4.54
CA GLY A 74 -10.37 0.41 5.49
C GLY A 74 -9.70 1.77 5.65
N ALA A 75 -9.35 2.12 6.89
CA ALA A 75 -8.61 3.34 7.27
C ALA A 75 -9.30 4.67 6.87
N SER A 76 -8.59 5.79 7.07
CA SER A 76 -9.04 7.11 6.65
C SER A 76 -8.51 7.49 5.26
N GLY A 77 -9.09 8.53 4.64
CA GLY A 77 -8.60 9.05 3.36
C GLY A 77 -7.12 9.49 3.42
N GLN A 78 -6.71 10.13 4.52
CA GLN A 78 -5.31 10.56 4.71
C GLN A 78 -4.34 9.37 4.71
N ILE A 79 -4.71 8.28 5.38
CA ILE A 79 -3.88 7.07 5.41
C ILE A 79 -3.85 6.43 4.02
N ARG A 80 -4.99 6.31 3.32
CA ARG A 80 -5.04 5.72 1.97
C ARG A 80 -4.25 6.51 0.93
N ASN A 81 -4.19 7.83 1.07
CA ASN A 81 -3.39 8.70 0.20
C ASN A 81 -1.86 8.47 0.36
N LYS A 82 -1.43 7.81 1.44
CA LYS A 82 -0.01 7.49 1.70
C LYS A 82 0.29 6.01 1.61
N ALA A 83 -0.58 5.14 2.08
CA ALA A 83 -0.42 3.69 2.04
C ALA A 83 -0.22 3.21 0.59
N SER A 84 0.76 2.34 0.38
CA SER A 84 1.00 1.69 -0.90
C SER A 84 0.45 0.26 -0.90
N THR A 85 0.29 -0.33 -2.08
CA THR A 85 -0.13 -1.72 -2.23
C THR A 85 0.75 -2.69 -1.44
N SER A 86 2.07 -2.62 -1.58
CA SER A 86 2.97 -3.52 -0.81
C SER A 86 2.94 -3.24 0.68
N GLY A 87 2.86 -1.96 1.08
CA GLY A 87 2.77 -1.58 2.49
C GLY A 87 1.47 -2.03 3.16
N ASN A 88 0.37 -2.08 2.41
CA ASN A 88 -0.91 -2.57 2.89
C ASN A 88 -0.89 -4.10 3.12
N LEU A 89 -0.31 -4.86 2.19
CA LEU A 89 -0.16 -6.32 2.32
C LEU A 89 0.75 -6.72 3.49
N LEU A 90 1.80 -5.92 3.75
CA LEU A 90 2.80 -6.20 4.79
C LEU A 90 2.49 -5.52 6.14
N GLN A 91 1.31 -4.93 6.31
CA GLN A 91 0.96 -4.33 7.60
C GLN A 91 0.88 -5.39 8.69
N ARG A 92 1.37 -5.07 9.90
CA ARG A 92 1.31 -6.00 11.04
C ARG A 92 -0.08 -6.05 11.69
N THR A 93 -0.27 -7.12 12.47
CA THR A 93 -1.45 -7.29 13.34
C THR A 93 -1.68 -6.08 14.25
N ARG A 94 -2.93 -5.92 14.70
CA ARG A 94 -3.36 -4.88 15.65
C ARG A 94 -3.60 -5.42 17.05
N CYS A 95 -2.94 -6.54 17.40
CA CYS A 95 -2.96 -7.10 18.74
C CYS A 95 -2.48 -6.03 19.75
N PRO A 96 -3.23 -5.78 20.85
CA PRO A 96 -2.86 -4.77 21.84
C PRO A 96 -1.78 -5.22 22.84
N TYR A 97 -1.51 -6.53 22.91
CA TYR A 97 -0.44 -7.16 23.69
C TYR A 97 0.81 -7.36 22.83
#